data_AF-A0A2G1X6V9-F1
#
_entry.id   AF-A0A2G1X6V9-F1
#
_cell.length_a   1.000
_cell.length_b   1.000
_cell.length_c   1.000
_cell.angle_alpha   90.00
_cell.angle_beta   90.00
_cell.angle_gamma   90.00
#
_symmetry.space_group_name_H-M   'P 1'
#
loop_
_entity.id
_entity.type
_entity.pdbx_description
1 polymer ?
#
loop_
_entity_poly.entity_id
_entity_poly.type
_entity_poly.pdbx_seq_one_letter_code
_entity_poly.pdbx_strand_id
1 'polypeptide(L)'
;MAKWFRLYTKLYHYHYPVLGIAGMVATVIYASPGEYYISVDPLRLDIFYISIVLFGLLFIVSVTDEYGPEDYGLTSSESEK
;
A
#
# COMPACT_ATOMS: atom_id res chain seq x y z
N MET A 1 26.22 -8.06 1.63
CA MET A 1 25.11 -7.65 0.74
C MET A 1 23.75 -8.20 1.18
N ALA A 2 23.63 -9.47 1.59
CA ALA A 2 22.36 -10.09 1.98
C ALA A 2 21.55 -9.33 3.07
N LYS A 3 22.22 -8.74 4.07
CA LYS A 3 21.54 -7.98 5.16
C LYS A 3 20.85 -6.70 4.67
N TRP A 4 21.46 -6.00 3.71
CA TRP A 4 20.90 -4.80 3.08
C TRP A 4 19.76 -5.16 2.13
N PHE A 5 19.91 -6.26 1.38
CA PHE A 5 18.85 -6.79 0.52
C PHE A 5 17.63 -7.24 1.33
N ARG A 6 17.84 -7.89 2.48
CA ARG A 6 16.79 -8.30 3.42
C ARG A 6 16.07 -7.12 4.06
N LEU A 7 16.79 -6.05 4.39
CA LEU A 7 16.20 -4.80 4.84
C LEU A 7 15.35 -4.17 3.74
N TYR A 8 15.84 -4.16 2.49
CA TYR A 8 15.15 -3.59 1.35
C TYR A 8 13.87 -4.37 0.99
N THR A 9 13.89 -5.71 0.98
CA THR A 9 12.70 -6.54 0.72
C THR A 9 11.67 -6.45 1.85
N LYS A 10 12.11 -6.46 3.13
CA LYS A 10 11.19 -6.16 4.24
C LYS A 10 10.59 -4.76 4.12
N LEU A 11 11.41 -3.76 3.82
CA LEU A 11 10.97 -2.38 3.67
C LEU A 11 9.94 -2.27 2.54
N TYR A 12 10.20 -2.87 1.37
CA TYR A 12 9.26 -2.90 0.25
C TYR A 12 7.91 -3.54 0.60
N HIS A 13 7.93 -4.68 1.28
CA HIS A 13 6.71 -5.39 1.66
C HIS A 13 5.90 -4.63 2.74
N TYR A 14 6.58 -4.03 3.72
CA TYR A 14 5.94 -3.21 4.76
C TYR A 14 5.65 -1.77 4.35
N HIS A 15 5.99 -1.32 3.12
CA HIS A 15 5.68 0.03 2.64
C HIS A 15 4.22 0.18 2.21
N TYR A 16 3.67 -0.80 1.49
CA TYR A 16 2.29 -0.74 0.99
C TYR A 16 1.20 -0.63 2.07
N PRO A 17 1.28 -1.32 3.23
CA PRO A 17 0.26 -1.20 4.27
C PRO A 17 0.39 0.13 5.02
N VAL A 18 1.62 0.60 5.25
CA VAL A 18 1.88 1.91 5.88
C VAL A 18 1.42 3.04 4.97
N LEU A 19 1.70 2.96 3.67
CA LEU A 19 1.22 3.94 2.68
C LEU A 19 -0.30 3.93 2.55
N GLY A 20 -0.93 2.76 2.58
CA GLY A 20 -2.40 2.63 2.59
C GLY A 20 -3.02 3.32 3.81
N ILE A 21 -2.54 3.00 5.02
CA ILE A 21 -3.06 3.61 6.26
C ILE A 21 -2.78 5.10 6.31
N ALA A 22 -1.53 5.51 6.08
CA ALA A 22 -1.14 6.92 6.14
C ALA A 22 -1.88 7.75 5.08
N GLY A 23 -2.07 7.21 3.88
CA GLY A 23 -2.83 7.85 2.80
C GLY A 23 -4.31 8.01 3.14
N MET A 24 -4.96 6.99 3.73
CA MET A 24 -6.34 7.11 4.21
C MET A 24 -6.46 8.18 5.32
N VAL A 25 -5.57 8.15 6.31
CA VAL A 25 -5.58 9.13 7.42
C VAL A 25 -5.36 10.55 6.92
N ALA A 26 -4.38 10.76 6.04
CA ALA A 26 -4.14 12.06 5.43
C ALA A 26 -5.35 12.54 4.63
N THR A 27 -6.01 11.65 3.88
CA THR A 27 -7.24 11.99 3.14
C THR A 27 -8.34 12.47 4.10
N VAL A 28 -8.56 11.77 5.22
CA VAL A 28 -9.59 12.15 6.20
C VAL A 28 -9.27 13.47 6.92
N ILE A 29 -7.99 13.76 7.19
CA ILE A 29 -7.56 14.97 7.91
C ILE A 29 -7.58 16.20 7.00
N TYR A 30 -7.10 16.07 5.76
CA TYR A 30 -6.80 17.20 4.89
C TYR A 30 -7.80 17.42 3.76
N ALA A 31 -8.62 16.42 3.41
CA ALA A 31 -9.61 16.55 2.36
C ALA A 31 -11.03 16.43 2.93
N SER A 32 -11.96 17.15 2.32
CA SER A 32 -13.38 17.07 2.65
C SER A 32 -14.16 16.47 1.48
N PRO A 33 -15.18 15.64 1.76
CA PRO A 33 -16.07 15.13 0.71
C PRO A 33 -16.77 16.30 0.02
N GLY A 34 -16.78 16.24 -1.30
CA GLY A 34 -17.46 17.19 -2.16
C GLY A 34 -16.72 18.50 -2.44
N GLU A 35 -15.45 18.65 -2.03
CA GLU A 35 -14.63 19.80 -2.42
C GLU A 35 -14.07 19.66 -3.84
N TYR A 36 -13.61 18.46 -4.20
CA TYR A 36 -12.94 18.23 -5.47
C TYR A 36 -13.59 17.09 -6.23
N TYR A 37 -13.87 17.33 -7.50
CA TYR A 37 -14.48 16.34 -8.38
C TYR A 37 -13.64 16.16 -9.64
N ILE A 38 -13.55 14.90 -10.08
CA ILE A 38 -13.11 14.57 -11.44
C ILE A 38 -14.37 14.19 -12.22
N SER A 39 -14.57 14.86 -13.35
CA SER A 39 -15.65 14.56 -14.29
C SER A 39 -15.11 13.79 -15.48
N VAL A 40 -15.69 12.62 -15.73
CA VAL A 40 -15.48 11.84 -16.96
C VAL A 40 -16.86 11.67 -17.61
N ASP A 41 -17.18 12.60 -18.51
CA ASP A 41 -18.47 12.68 -19.23
C ASP A 41 -19.69 12.78 -18.26
N PRO A 42 -20.80 11.99 -18.29
CA PRO A 42 -21.88 12.20 -17.32
C PRO A 42 -21.49 11.80 -15.89
N LEU A 43 -20.33 11.14 -15.71
CA LEU A 43 -19.86 10.64 -14.44
C LEU A 43 -19.10 11.73 -13.69
N ARG A 44 -19.60 12.13 -12.52
CA ARG A 44 -18.88 12.96 -11.56
C ARG A 44 -18.46 12.09 -10.39
N LEU A 45 -17.16 11.99 -10.17
CA LEU A 45 -16.58 11.25 -9.05
C LEU A 45 -15.88 12.22 -8.11
N ASP A 46 -16.13 12.04 -6.82
CA ASP A 46 -15.50 12.81 -5.76
C ASP A 46 -14.10 12.25 -5.48
N ILE A 47 -13.10 13.13 -5.49
CA ILE A 47 -11.69 12.77 -5.28
C ILE A 47 -11.47 12.21 -3.87
N PHE A 48 -12.25 12.65 -2.88
CA PHE A 48 -12.18 12.11 -1.52
C PHE A 48 -12.44 10.60 -1.52
N TYR A 49 -13.57 10.18 -2.10
CA TYR A 49 -13.94 8.75 -2.14
C TYR A 49 -13.01 7.96 -3.05
N ILE A 50 -12.56 8.52 -4.17
CA ILE A 50 -11.54 7.89 -5.02
C ILE A 50 -10.27 7.60 -4.20
N SER A 51 -9.80 8.58 -3.43
CA SER A 51 -8.56 8.45 -2.65
C SER A 51 -8.71 7.40 -1.56
N ILE A 52 -9.83 7.40 -0.82
CA ILE A 52 -10.13 6.37 0.19
C ILE A 52 -10.16 4.97 -0.44
N VAL A 53 -10.81 4.81 -1.59
CA VAL A 53 -10.88 3.50 -2.28
C VAL A 53 -9.48 3.07 -2.74
N LEU A 54 -8.69 3.97 -3.34
CA LEU A 54 -7.34 3.64 -3.81
C LEU A 54 -6.40 3.23 -2.67
N PHE A 55 -6.36 4.00 -1.58
CA PHE A 55 -5.54 3.64 -0.43
C PHE A 55 -6.05 2.39 0.30
N GLY A 56 -7.37 2.19 0.33
CA GLY A 56 -7.97 0.95 0.82
C GLY A 56 -7.59 -0.27 -0.02
N LEU A 57 -7.61 -0.15 -1.36
CA LEU A 57 -7.16 -1.21 -2.27
C LEU A 57 -5.67 -1.51 -2.10
N LEU A 58 -4.83 -0.48 -1.98
CA LEU A 58 -3.40 -0.67 -1.69
C LEU A 58 -3.17 -1.41 -0.37
N PHE A 59 -3.96 -1.08 0.66
CA PHE A 59 -3.91 -1.78 1.93
C PHE A 59 -4.36 -3.24 1.79
N ILE A 60 -5.48 -3.50 1.11
CA ILE A 60 -5.98 -4.86 0.86
C ILE A 60 -4.93 -5.69 0.13
N VAL A 61 -4.41 -5.18 -1.00
CA VAL A 61 -3.36 -5.86 -1.76
C VAL A 61 -2.17 -6.17 -0.85
N SER A 62 -1.75 -5.20 -0.03
CA SER A 62 -0.65 -5.41 0.89
C SER A 62 -0.88 -6.50 1.93
N VAL A 63 -2.11 -6.72 2.41
CA VAL A 63 -2.39 -7.73 3.45
C VAL A 63 -2.76 -9.08 2.85
N THR A 64 -3.19 -9.13 1.59
CA THR A 64 -3.51 -10.36 0.88
C THR A 64 -2.33 -10.94 0.10
N ASP A 65 -1.27 -10.16 -0.12
CA ASP A 65 -0.05 -10.62 -0.77
C ASP A 65 0.71 -11.54 0.21
N GLU A 66 0.68 -12.85 -0.05
CA GLU A 66 1.41 -13.83 0.75
C GLU A 66 2.91 -13.68 0.51
N TYR A 67 3.65 -13.35 1.57
CA TYR A 67 5.11 -13.27 1.52
C TYR A 67 5.72 -14.66 1.34
N GLY A 68 6.07 -15.00 0.10
CA GLY A 68 6.95 -16.12 -0.24
C GLY A 68 8.42 -15.69 -0.14
N PRO A 69 9.18 -16.05 0.92
CA PRO A 69 10.61 -15.73 0.98
C PRO A 69 11.39 -16.33 -0.22
N GLU A 70 10.92 -17.47 -0.73
CA GLU A 70 11.42 -18.09 -1.96
C GLU A 70 11.31 -17.19 -3.21
N ASP A 71 10.27 -16.37 -3.33
CA ASP A 71 10.04 -15.48 -4.49
C ASP A 71 11.07 -14.35 -4.57
N TYR A 72 11.75 -14.09 -3.46
CA TYR A 72 12.82 -13.10 -3.34
C TYR A 72 14.22 -13.75 -3.30
N GLY A 73 14.33 -15.04 -3.61
CA GLY A 73 15.58 -15.80 -3.56
C GLY A 73 16.14 -15.96 -2.15
N LEU A 74 15.31 -15.80 -1.11
CA LEU A 74 15.68 -16.05 0.27
C LEU A 74 15.32 -17.49 0.59
N THR A 75 16.22 -18.43 0.28
CA THR A 75 16.03 -19.83 0.66
C THR A 75 15.90 -19.93 2.18
N SER A 76 14.87 -20.64 2.62
CA SER A 76 14.44 -20.91 4.00
C SER A 76 15.48 -21.64 4.89
N SER A 77 16.72 -21.81 4.41
CA SER A 77 17.78 -22.63 5.04
C SER A 77 18.80 -21.87 5.89
N GLU A 78 18.65 -20.57 6.15
CA GLU A 78 19.51 -19.84 7.12
C GLU A 78 18.76 -19.42 8.40
N SER A 79 17.73 -20.18 8.78
CA SER A 79 17.01 -20.04 10.06
C SER A 79 17.57 -20.94 11.18
N GLU A 80 18.88 -21.20 11.20
CA GLU A 80 19.52 -21.84 12.35
C GLU A 80 20.95 -21.31 12.59
N LYS A 81 21.04 -20.12 13.21
CA LYS A 81 21.92 -19.81 14.35
C LYS A 81 21.78 -18.36 14.81
#